data_AF-A0A135ZZ15-F1
#
_entry.id   AF-A0A135ZZ15-F1
#
_cell.length_a   1.000
_cell.length_b   1.000
_cell.length_c   1.000
_cell.angle_alpha   90.00
_cell.angle_beta   90.00
_cell.angle_gamma   90.00
#
_symmetry.space_group_name_H-M   'P 1'
#
loop_
_entity.id
_entity.type
_entity.pdbx_description
1 polymer ?
#
loop_
_entity_poly.entity_id
_entity_poly.type
_entity_poly.pdbx_seq_one_letter_code
_entity_poly.pdbx_strand_id
1 'polypeptide(L)'
;MFKPASGKFSLVLVLVALLVFAIYSWLNMHWWQQELQQKLKLLDVSTIISSQNTVEDNALLISDIALPQTPKRVAPVLATSNQPTVIPAVDELQSPAPSNAKLVVKFADKAELKTPQQKPKPEPQQEPKQEPRQEQTAAQVYAQLQADNSLDLQIALPASPAKQQQLLNYFYRCAAVQFAVLQQQQLSYLSPQRYVPVSQWLRVANGSLSKQEQQWLAQQKGIPIRIFPQTIDQRLAQYIATNLNGTKLSSLRATYKLSPSGLTLSNINLNNQSINSNWLLHHSQCTA
;
A
#
# COMPACT_ATOMS: atom_id res chain seq x y z
N MET A 1 15.80 -31.90 73.14
CA MET A 1 16.44 -30.72 72.51
C MET A 1 17.23 -31.19 71.29
N PHE A 2 16.65 -31.09 70.09
CA PHE A 2 17.37 -31.34 68.84
C PHE A 2 17.74 -30.00 68.21
N LYS A 3 19.04 -29.70 68.11
CA LYS A 3 19.55 -28.54 67.35
C LYS A 3 19.46 -28.89 65.85
N PRO A 4 18.72 -28.14 65.03
CA PRO A 4 18.75 -28.37 63.59
C PRO A 4 20.08 -27.87 63.03
N ALA A 5 20.99 -28.80 62.77
CA ALA A 5 22.20 -28.57 62.00
C ALA A 5 21.88 -28.75 60.51
N SER A 6 21.32 -27.73 59.84
CA SER A 6 21.04 -27.85 58.40
C SER A 6 20.93 -26.55 57.60
N GLY A 7 21.42 -25.42 58.12
CA GLY A 7 21.39 -24.15 57.37
C GLY A 7 22.29 -24.11 56.13
N LYS A 8 23.37 -24.90 56.09
CA LYS A 8 24.34 -24.88 54.98
C LYS A 8 23.87 -25.66 53.75
N PHE A 9 23.09 -26.73 53.93
CA PHE A 9 22.61 -27.56 52.81
C PHE A 9 21.54 -26.86 51.98
N SER A 10 20.68 -26.06 52.62
CA SER A 10 19.65 -25.29 51.93
C SER A 10 20.25 -24.19 51.06
N LEU A 11 21.31 -23.51 51.52
CA LEU A 11 21.97 -22.44 50.76
C LEU A 11 22.67 -22.97 49.49
N VAL A 12 23.29 -24.15 49.56
CA VAL A 12 23.95 -24.78 48.40
C VAL A 12 22.92 -25.16 47.33
N LEU A 13 21.77 -25.73 47.70
CA LEU A 13 20.71 -26.08 46.76
C LEU A 13 20.12 -24.86 46.04
N VAL A 14 19.91 -23.75 46.77
CA VAL A 14 19.42 -22.50 46.18
C VAL A 14 20.42 -21.92 45.18
N LEU A 15 21.72 -21.94 45.51
CA LEU A 15 22.77 -21.46 44.60
C LEU A 15 22.87 -22.32 43.33
N VAL A 16 22.75 -23.64 43.46
CA VAL A 16 22.75 -24.55 42.30
C VAL A 16 21.53 -24.29 41.41
N ALA A 17 20.34 -24.12 41.98
CA ALA A 17 19.12 -23.82 41.21
C ALA A 17 19.22 -22.49 40.45
N LEU A 18 19.79 -21.45 41.07
CA LEU A 18 20.02 -20.16 40.42
C LEU A 18 21.03 -20.26 39.27
N LEU A 19 22.09 -21.05 39.43
CA LEU A 19 23.07 -21.31 38.37
C LEU A 19 22.44 -22.02 37.17
N VAL A 20 21.63 -23.06 37.42
CA VAL A 20 20.92 -23.79 36.35
C VAL A 20 19.95 -22.85 35.62
N PHE A 21 19.22 -22.02 36.35
CA PHE A 21 18.31 -21.04 35.74
C PHE A 21 19.06 -20.02 34.89
N ALA A 22 20.18 -19.49 35.38
CA ALA A 22 21.00 -18.54 34.63
C ALA A 22 21.57 -19.14 33.34
N ILE A 23 22.06 -20.39 33.39
CA ILE A 23 22.55 -21.12 32.21
C ILE A 23 21.41 -21.34 31.21
N TYR A 24 20.24 -21.78 31.68
CA TYR A 24 19.07 -21.99 30.81
C TYR A 24 18.61 -20.69 30.13
N SER A 25 18.52 -19.59 30.88
CA SER A 25 18.17 -18.28 30.34
C SER A 25 19.20 -17.79 29.31
N TRP A 26 20.48 -18.00 29.57
CA TRP A 26 21.56 -17.63 28.63
C TRP A 26 21.50 -18.43 27.33
N LEU A 27 21.27 -19.74 27.41
CA LEU A 27 21.10 -20.59 26.23
C LEU A 27 19.86 -20.20 25.41
N ASN A 28 18.74 -19.91 26.08
CA ASN A 28 17.51 -19.47 25.40
C ASN A 28 17.68 -18.11 24.71
N MET A 29 18.38 -17.17 25.36
CA MET A 29 18.72 -15.86 24.78
C MET A 29 19.61 -16.02 23.54
N HIS A 30 20.63 -16.89 23.61
CA HIS A 30 21.54 -17.14 22.49
C HIS A 30 20.83 -17.82 21.32
N TRP A 31 19.95 -18.79 21.59
CA TRP A 31 19.14 -19.44 20.55
C TRP A 31 18.20 -18.45 19.85
N TRP A 32 17.52 -17.59 20.62
CA TRP A 32 16.66 -16.53 20.07
C TRP A 32 17.46 -15.51 19.23
N GLN A 33 18.67 -15.17 19.67
CA GLN A 33 19.56 -14.28 18.92
C GLN A 33 20.01 -14.89 17.58
N GLN A 34 20.28 -16.19 17.53
CA GLN A 34 20.64 -16.88 16.28
C GLN A 34 19.46 -16.90 15.29
N GLU A 35 18.25 -17.15 15.76
CA GLU A 35 17.04 -17.11 14.93
C GLU A 35 16.82 -15.72 14.31
N LEU A 36 17.02 -14.65 15.10
CA LEU A 36 16.98 -13.28 14.59
C LEU A 36 18.05 -13.02 13.53
N GLN A 37 19.28 -13.46 13.76
CA GLN A 37 20.38 -13.27 12.81
C GLN A 37 20.14 -14.03 11.49
N GLN A 38 19.54 -15.22 11.52
CA GLN A 38 19.16 -15.93 10.29
C GLN A 38 18.08 -15.19 9.51
N LYS A 39 17.06 -14.66 10.21
CA LYS A 39 16.01 -13.85 9.56
C LYS A 39 16.56 -12.57 8.96
N LEU A 40 17.56 -11.96 9.59
CA LEU A 40 18.22 -10.74 9.10
C LEU A 40 19.16 -11.00 7.92
N LYS A 41 19.81 -12.16 7.84
CA LYS A 41 20.61 -12.55 6.66
C LYS A 41 19.78 -12.77 5.40
N LEU A 42 18.49 -13.11 5.53
CA LEU A 42 17.55 -13.16 4.41
C LEU A 42 17.14 -11.76 3.91
N LEU A 43 17.39 -10.71 4.71
CA LEU A 43 17.15 -9.30 4.34
C LEU A 43 18.41 -8.61 3.79
N ASP A 44 19.53 -9.33 3.58
CA ASP A 44 20.77 -8.70 3.13
C ASP A 44 20.64 -8.23 1.67
N VAL A 45 20.47 -6.91 1.54
CA VAL A 45 20.28 -6.09 0.36
C VAL A 45 21.57 -6.04 -0.46
N SER A 46 22.01 -7.17 -1.01
CA SER A 46 23.11 -7.23 -1.99
C SER A 46 22.65 -7.54 -3.41
N THR A 47 21.39 -7.98 -3.59
CA THR A 47 20.85 -8.34 -4.91
C THR A 47 20.11 -7.21 -5.64
N ILE A 48 19.88 -6.06 -5.00
CA ILE A 48 19.10 -4.94 -5.60
C ILE A 48 19.99 -3.95 -6.38
N ILE A 49 21.32 -3.99 -6.25
CA ILE A 49 22.22 -3.05 -6.96
C ILE A 49 22.86 -3.66 -8.23
N SER A 50 22.76 -4.97 -8.48
CA SER A 50 23.38 -5.61 -9.67
C SER A 50 22.46 -5.79 -10.90
N SER A 51 21.24 -5.25 -10.92
CA SER A 51 20.33 -5.41 -12.08
C SER A 51 20.06 -4.11 -12.86
N GLN A 52 21.05 -3.22 -12.94
CA GLN A 52 21.14 -2.25 -14.03
C GLN A 52 22.56 -2.28 -14.59
N ASN A 53 22.65 -2.55 -15.90
CA ASN A 53 23.83 -2.47 -16.77
C ASN A 53 24.58 -3.78 -17.03
N THR A 54 23.89 -4.72 -17.68
CA THR A 54 24.48 -5.51 -18.77
C THR A 54 23.52 -5.49 -19.96
N VAL A 55 23.68 -4.49 -20.83
CA VAL A 55 23.37 -4.58 -22.26
C VAL A 55 24.54 -3.92 -22.99
N GLU A 56 25.07 -4.69 -23.94
CA GLU A 56 26.32 -4.51 -24.67
C GLU A 56 26.34 -3.29 -25.61
N ASP A 57 27.56 -2.80 -25.82
CA ASP A 57 28.12 -2.19 -27.03
C ASP A 57 27.21 -1.35 -27.94
N ASN A 58 27.31 -0.03 -27.78
CA ASN A 58 27.49 0.88 -28.92
C ASN A 58 28.35 2.07 -28.48
N ALA A 59 29.55 2.15 -29.05
CA ALA A 59 30.39 3.32 -28.96
C ALA A 59 29.70 4.51 -29.63
N LEU A 60 29.37 5.54 -28.85
CA LEU A 60 29.02 6.85 -29.36
C LEU A 60 29.82 7.91 -28.59
N LEU A 61 30.82 8.43 -29.29
CA LEU A 61 31.49 9.70 -29.03
C LEU A 61 30.45 10.78 -28.70
N ILE A 62 30.48 11.31 -27.47
CA ILE A 62 29.82 12.57 -27.14
C ILE A 62 30.90 13.64 -27.20
N SER A 63 31.07 14.20 -28.40
CA SER A 63 31.72 15.51 -28.57
C SER A 63 30.75 16.61 -28.13
N ASP A 64 31.27 17.55 -27.35
CA ASP A 64 30.86 18.95 -27.18
C ASP A 64 29.37 19.29 -27.40
N ILE A 65 28.60 19.27 -26.30
CA ILE A 65 27.31 19.95 -26.23
C ILE A 65 27.58 21.42 -25.86
N ALA A 66 27.50 22.30 -26.86
CA ALA A 66 27.50 23.74 -26.66
C ALA A 66 26.21 24.18 -25.94
N LEU A 67 26.34 24.85 -24.80
CA LEU A 67 25.21 25.46 -24.10
C LEU A 67 24.60 26.61 -24.93
N PRO A 68 23.27 26.73 -25.01
CA PRO A 68 22.63 27.87 -25.65
C PRO A 68 22.90 29.16 -24.87
N GLN A 69 23.24 30.24 -25.59
CA GLN A 69 23.48 31.55 -24.99
C GLN A 69 22.19 32.13 -24.40
N THR A 70 22.30 32.67 -23.19
CA THR A 70 21.22 33.33 -22.45
C THR A 70 20.63 34.51 -23.23
N PRO A 71 19.29 34.69 -23.27
CA PRO A 71 18.65 35.81 -23.97
C PRO A 71 19.05 37.16 -23.37
N LYS A 72 19.47 38.10 -24.24
CA LYS A 72 19.72 39.50 -23.86
C LYS A 72 18.41 40.20 -23.46
N ARG A 73 18.42 40.78 -22.26
CA ARG A 73 17.37 41.61 -21.67
C ARG A 73 17.13 42.86 -22.52
N VAL A 74 15.94 43.01 -23.09
CA VAL A 74 15.48 44.25 -23.74
C VAL A 74 14.71 45.08 -22.71
N ALA A 75 15.05 46.37 -22.60
CA ALA A 75 14.44 47.32 -21.68
C ALA A 75 12.99 47.70 -22.09
N PRO A 76 12.12 48.07 -21.14
CA PRO A 76 10.73 48.41 -21.45
C PRO A 76 10.59 49.83 -22.02
N VAL A 77 9.83 49.95 -23.10
CA VAL A 77 9.38 51.22 -23.68
C VAL A 77 8.00 51.54 -23.10
N LEU A 78 7.87 52.71 -22.47
CA LEU A 78 6.60 53.30 -22.07
C LEU A 78 5.76 53.62 -23.31
N ALA A 79 4.50 53.21 -23.33
CA ALA A 79 3.51 53.75 -24.25
C ALA A 79 2.23 54.16 -23.50
N THR A 80 2.00 55.47 -23.54
CA THR A 80 0.85 56.26 -23.14
C THR A 80 -0.43 55.80 -23.85
N SER A 81 -1.55 55.69 -23.11
CA SER A 81 -2.87 55.41 -23.68
C SER A 81 -3.86 56.50 -23.25
N ASN A 82 -4.34 57.27 -24.24
CA ASN A 82 -5.47 58.19 -24.13
C ASN A 82 -6.66 57.60 -24.91
N GLN A 83 -7.72 57.24 -24.19
CA GLN A 83 -9.18 57.52 -24.37
C GLN A 83 -9.84 57.67 -25.79
N PRO A 84 -11.19 57.69 -25.90
CA PRO A 84 -12.15 56.57 -25.90
C PRO A 84 -13.01 56.51 -27.19
N THR A 85 -13.73 55.41 -27.46
CA THR A 85 -14.89 55.42 -28.38
C THR A 85 -15.94 54.35 -28.05
N VAL A 86 -17.08 54.83 -27.55
CA VAL A 86 -18.50 54.58 -27.94
C VAL A 86 -19.05 53.14 -28.04
N ILE A 87 -20.13 52.92 -27.27
CA ILE A 87 -21.10 51.80 -27.25
C ILE A 87 -22.09 51.93 -28.44
N PRO A 88 -22.76 50.86 -28.91
CA PRO A 88 -24.14 50.69 -28.44
C PRO A 88 -24.60 49.22 -28.22
N ALA A 89 -25.65 49.11 -27.42
CA ALA A 89 -26.40 47.91 -27.03
C ALA A 89 -27.51 47.54 -28.03
N VAL A 90 -27.90 46.26 -28.10
CA VAL A 90 -29.30 45.84 -28.37
C VAL A 90 -29.58 44.38 -27.89
N ASP A 91 -30.67 44.26 -27.14
CA ASP A 91 -31.70 43.20 -26.96
C ASP A 91 -31.44 41.68 -27.07
N GLU A 92 -31.72 41.01 -25.95
CA GLU A 92 -32.91 40.17 -25.67
C GLU A 92 -33.47 39.24 -26.76
N LEU A 93 -33.44 37.92 -26.51
CA LEU A 93 -34.62 37.05 -26.69
C LEU A 93 -34.49 35.70 -25.94
N GLN A 94 -35.63 35.26 -25.40
CA GLN A 94 -35.88 34.11 -24.53
C GLN A 94 -35.99 32.76 -25.28
N SER A 95 -35.60 31.66 -24.59
CA SER A 95 -36.19 30.29 -24.51
C SER A 95 -36.52 29.50 -25.81
N PRO A 96 -36.86 28.18 -25.82
CA PRO A 96 -37.19 27.26 -24.70
C PRO A 96 -36.57 25.84 -24.75
N ALA A 97 -36.71 25.08 -23.66
CA ALA A 97 -36.89 23.60 -23.67
C ALA A 97 -38.40 23.31 -23.75
N PRO A 98 -38.94 22.19 -24.32
CA PRO A 98 -38.60 20.81 -23.95
C PRO A 98 -38.76 19.77 -25.10
N SER A 99 -38.48 18.47 -24.87
CA SER A 99 -39.26 17.41 -25.56
C SER A 99 -39.14 16.04 -24.89
N ASN A 100 -40.31 15.45 -24.67
CA ASN A 100 -40.55 14.10 -24.20
C ASN A 100 -40.33 13.07 -25.33
N ALA A 101 -39.76 11.91 -25.01
CA ALA A 101 -39.96 10.71 -25.82
C ALA A 101 -40.34 9.54 -24.91
N LYS A 102 -41.65 9.27 -24.95
CA LYS A 102 -42.37 8.15 -24.35
C LYS A 102 -42.33 7.02 -25.38
N LEU A 103 -41.73 5.88 -25.05
CA LEU A 103 -41.93 4.64 -25.81
C LEU A 103 -42.65 3.63 -24.92
N VAL A 104 -43.93 3.48 -25.22
CA VAL A 104 -44.83 2.41 -24.78
C VAL A 104 -44.74 1.33 -25.84
N VAL A 105 -44.44 0.09 -25.46
CA VAL A 105 -44.98 -1.11 -26.11
C VAL A 105 -45.46 -2.05 -25.02
N LYS A 106 -46.67 -2.57 -25.22
CA LYS A 106 -47.52 -3.29 -24.28
C LYS A 106 -47.93 -4.61 -24.96
N PHE A 107 -47.98 -5.68 -24.18
CA PHE A 107 -48.65 -6.99 -24.39
C PHE A 107 -48.04 -7.93 -25.45
N ALA A 108 -48.06 -9.26 -25.29
CA ALA A 108 -49.09 -10.10 -24.67
C ALA A 108 -48.57 -11.42 -24.09
N ASP A 109 -49.33 -11.89 -23.08
CA ASP A 109 -49.35 -13.23 -22.51
C ASP A 109 -49.60 -14.34 -23.53
N LYS A 110 -49.02 -15.54 -23.29
CA LYS A 110 -49.81 -16.77 -23.18
C LYS A 110 -48.98 -17.91 -22.57
N ALA A 111 -49.42 -18.38 -21.40
CA ALA A 111 -49.06 -19.67 -20.85
C ALA A 111 -49.81 -20.79 -21.61
N GLU A 112 -49.13 -21.90 -21.93
CA GLU A 112 -49.81 -23.20 -21.90
C GLU A 112 -48.85 -24.31 -21.51
N LEU A 113 -49.24 -24.96 -20.43
CA LEU A 113 -48.62 -26.06 -19.73
C LEU A 113 -49.00 -27.37 -20.46
N LYS A 114 -48.03 -28.17 -20.91
CA LYS A 114 -48.23 -29.63 -21.09
C LYS A 114 -47.02 -30.42 -20.59
N THR A 115 -47.38 -31.38 -19.76
CA THR A 115 -46.60 -32.29 -18.91
C THR A 115 -46.01 -33.47 -19.72
N PRO A 116 -45.38 -34.49 -19.11
CA PRO A 116 -43.95 -34.81 -19.25
C PRO A 116 -43.69 -36.09 -20.09
N GLN A 117 -42.60 -36.13 -20.85
CA GLN A 117 -42.07 -37.40 -21.40
C GLN A 117 -40.80 -37.82 -20.66
N GLN A 118 -40.84 -39.07 -20.20
CA GLN A 118 -39.80 -39.78 -19.47
C GLN A 118 -38.57 -40.11 -20.33
N LYS A 119 -37.40 -39.81 -19.74
CA LYS A 119 -36.07 -40.47 -19.81
C LYS A 119 -35.68 -41.28 -21.05
N PRO A 120 -34.46 -41.03 -21.52
CA PRO A 120 -33.40 -42.05 -21.34
C PRO A 120 -32.36 -41.62 -20.31
N LYS A 121 -31.97 -42.58 -19.49
CA LYS A 121 -30.97 -42.54 -18.42
C LYS A 121 -29.57 -42.24 -18.99
N PRO A 122 -28.94 -41.09 -18.69
CA PRO A 122 -27.52 -40.92 -18.91
C PRO A 122 -26.76 -41.60 -17.78
N GLU A 123 -25.77 -42.37 -18.21
CA GLU A 123 -24.68 -42.98 -17.48
C GLU A 123 -24.09 -42.05 -16.40
N PRO A 124 -23.69 -42.54 -15.21
CA PRO A 124 -23.04 -41.72 -14.21
C PRO A 124 -21.68 -41.25 -14.74
N GLN A 125 -21.65 -40.05 -15.32
CA GLN A 125 -20.40 -39.32 -15.49
C GLN A 125 -19.82 -39.12 -14.09
N GLN A 126 -18.71 -39.80 -13.83
CA GLN A 126 -17.86 -39.50 -12.70
C GLN A 126 -17.47 -38.04 -12.82
N GLU A 127 -18.08 -37.23 -11.97
CA GLU A 127 -17.69 -35.86 -11.70
C GLU A 127 -16.18 -35.89 -11.37
N PRO A 128 -15.32 -35.16 -12.09
CA PRO A 128 -13.92 -35.07 -11.74
C PRO A 128 -13.85 -34.63 -10.29
N LYS A 129 -13.26 -35.44 -9.42
CA LYS A 129 -12.88 -35.02 -8.07
C LYS A 129 -12.10 -33.72 -8.22
N GLN A 130 -12.74 -32.59 -7.95
CA GLN A 130 -12.05 -31.34 -7.74
C GLN A 130 -11.11 -31.60 -6.57
N GLU A 131 -9.82 -31.70 -6.85
CA GLU A 131 -8.80 -31.51 -5.83
C GLU A 131 -9.15 -30.23 -5.06
N PRO A 132 -9.00 -30.20 -3.73
CA PRO A 132 -9.24 -29.00 -2.96
C PRO A 132 -8.25 -27.94 -3.44
N ARG A 133 -8.72 -27.05 -4.32
CA ARG A 133 -7.99 -25.87 -4.73
C ARG A 133 -7.80 -25.07 -3.45
N GLN A 134 -6.56 -25.00 -2.97
CA GLN A 134 -6.24 -24.21 -1.78
C GLN A 134 -6.53 -22.75 -2.08
N GLU A 135 -7.75 -22.32 -1.76
CA GLU A 135 -8.14 -20.93 -1.88
C GLU A 135 -7.30 -20.09 -0.93
N GLN A 136 -6.47 -19.22 -1.50
CA GLN A 136 -5.73 -18.24 -0.73
C GLN A 136 -6.68 -17.28 0.01
N THR A 137 -6.70 -17.42 1.33
CA THR A 137 -7.45 -16.57 2.26
C THR A 137 -6.80 -15.20 2.45
N ALA A 138 -7.57 -14.22 2.92
CA ALA A 138 -7.04 -12.88 3.26
C ALA A 138 -5.88 -12.94 4.27
N ALA A 139 -5.90 -13.88 5.22
CA ALA A 139 -4.81 -14.08 6.17
C ALA A 139 -3.52 -14.55 5.49
N GLN A 140 -3.63 -15.46 4.52
CA GLN A 140 -2.48 -15.92 3.73
C GLN A 140 -1.94 -14.82 2.82
N VAL A 141 -2.81 -14.02 2.20
CA VAL A 141 -2.37 -12.81 1.46
C VAL A 141 -1.63 -11.85 2.39
N TYR A 142 -2.19 -11.57 3.58
CA TYR A 142 -1.55 -10.66 4.53
C TYR A 142 -0.17 -11.15 4.96
N ALA A 143 -0.02 -12.46 5.20
CA ALA A 143 1.29 -13.07 5.49
C ALA A 143 2.27 -12.96 4.30
N GLN A 144 1.80 -13.15 3.07
CA GLN A 144 2.63 -12.98 1.87
C GLN A 144 3.15 -11.55 1.73
N LEU A 145 2.30 -10.54 1.97
CA LEU A 145 2.70 -9.12 1.92
C LEU A 145 3.83 -8.78 2.90
N GLN A 146 3.98 -9.55 3.98
CA GLN A 146 5.02 -9.32 4.99
C GLN A 146 6.34 -10.05 4.69
N ALA A 147 6.26 -11.24 4.11
CA ALA A 147 7.36 -12.20 4.08
C ALA A 147 7.96 -12.44 2.70
N ASP A 148 7.21 -12.18 1.62
CA ASP A 148 7.63 -12.57 0.27
C ASP A 148 8.39 -11.43 -0.43
N ASN A 149 9.72 -11.48 -0.32
CA ASN A 149 10.61 -10.54 -1.00
C ASN A 149 10.61 -10.69 -2.54
N SER A 150 10.01 -11.75 -3.09
CA SER A 150 9.88 -11.96 -4.54
C SER A 150 8.65 -11.28 -5.14
N LEU A 151 7.79 -10.70 -4.30
CA LEU A 151 6.57 -10.04 -4.73
C LEU A 151 6.87 -8.68 -5.38
N ASP A 152 6.47 -8.50 -6.63
CA ASP A 152 6.51 -7.19 -7.31
C ASP A 152 5.36 -6.31 -6.80
N LEU A 153 5.64 -5.51 -5.78
CA LEU A 153 4.66 -4.65 -5.14
C LEU A 153 5.01 -3.18 -5.26
N GLN A 154 4.10 -2.41 -5.87
CA GLN A 154 4.22 -0.97 -5.97
C GLN A 154 2.87 -0.28 -5.73
N ILE A 155 2.74 0.45 -4.61
CA ILE A 155 1.60 1.35 -4.40
C ILE A 155 2.11 2.79 -4.43
N ALA A 156 1.81 3.50 -5.52
CA ALA A 156 2.29 4.84 -5.78
C ALA A 156 1.43 5.91 -5.08
N LEU A 157 2.06 7.04 -4.77
CA LEU A 157 1.36 8.28 -4.46
C LEU A 157 0.83 8.93 -5.76
N PRO A 158 -0.18 9.81 -5.68
CA PRO A 158 -0.63 10.59 -6.83
C PRO A 158 0.51 11.41 -7.44
N ALA A 159 0.58 11.47 -8.78
CA ALA A 159 1.62 12.23 -9.48
C ALA A 159 1.55 13.75 -9.26
N SER A 160 0.37 14.30 -8.94
CA SER A 160 0.19 15.73 -8.69
C SER A 160 0.69 16.09 -7.29
N PRO A 161 1.63 17.05 -7.14
CA PRO A 161 2.15 17.46 -5.83
C PRO A 161 1.06 17.92 -4.86
N ALA A 162 0.04 18.63 -5.35
CA ALA A 162 -1.08 19.08 -4.53
C ALA A 162 -1.90 17.88 -3.98
N LYS A 163 -2.22 16.91 -4.84
CA LYS A 163 -2.96 15.69 -4.43
C LYS A 163 -2.11 14.82 -3.50
N GLN A 164 -0.80 14.74 -3.75
CA GLN A 164 0.14 14.03 -2.88
C GLN A 164 0.17 14.66 -1.49
N GLN A 165 0.28 15.99 -1.39
CA GLN A 165 0.27 16.68 -0.10
C GLN A 165 -1.06 16.48 0.64
N GLN A 166 -2.20 16.56 -0.06
CA GLN A 166 -3.52 16.28 0.53
C GLN A 166 -3.61 14.85 1.07
N LEU A 167 -3.13 13.87 0.30
CA LEU A 167 -3.11 12.47 0.71
C LEU A 167 -2.21 12.22 1.92
N LEU A 168 -1.00 12.81 1.95
CA LEU A 168 -0.08 12.67 3.08
C LEU A 168 -0.65 13.34 4.34
N ASN A 169 -1.29 14.50 4.21
CA ASN A 169 -2.00 15.12 5.33
C ASN A 169 -3.10 14.20 5.86
N TYR A 170 -3.87 13.57 4.96
CA TYR A 170 -4.90 12.61 5.33
C TYR A 170 -4.33 11.37 6.04
N PHE A 171 -3.20 10.84 5.56
CA PHE A 171 -2.51 9.71 6.19
C PHE A 171 -2.26 9.96 7.69
N TYR A 172 -1.67 11.10 8.03
CA TYR A 172 -1.27 11.42 9.40
C TYR A 172 -2.43 11.92 10.29
N ARG A 173 -3.37 12.69 9.72
CA ARG A 173 -4.48 13.27 10.48
C ARG A 173 -5.64 12.30 10.67
N CYS A 174 -5.94 11.49 9.66
CA CYS A 174 -7.20 10.77 9.55
C CYS A 174 -7.01 9.25 9.54
N ALA A 175 -6.04 8.75 8.78
CA ALA A 175 -5.81 7.31 8.61
C ALA A 175 -4.83 6.72 9.64
N ALA A 176 -4.45 7.50 10.65
CA ALA A 176 -3.53 7.10 11.72
C ALA A 176 -2.22 6.45 11.23
N VAL A 177 -1.76 6.80 10.03
CA VAL A 177 -0.43 6.42 9.54
C VAL A 177 0.59 7.13 10.40
N GLN A 178 1.68 6.44 10.71
CA GLN A 178 2.79 6.98 11.49
C GLN A 178 4.03 7.07 10.59
N PHE A 179 4.83 8.09 10.83
CA PHE A 179 6.11 8.28 10.16
C PHE A 179 7.22 7.87 11.12
N ALA A 180 8.14 7.05 10.62
CA ALA A 180 9.27 6.55 11.37
C ALA A 180 10.53 6.54 10.50
N VAL A 181 11.67 6.30 11.13
CA VAL A 181 12.93 6.02 10.46
C VAL A 181 13.43 4.64 10.88
N LEU A 182 13.89 3.86 9.92
CA LEU A 182 14.56 2.58 10.15
C LEU A 182 16.08 2.81 10.11
N GLN A 183 16.73 2.59 11.25
CA GLN A 183 18.19 2.69 11.40
C GLN A 183 18.67 1.46 12.17
N GLN A 184 19.66 0.73 11.61
CA GLN A 184 20.22 -0.47 12.25
C GLN A 184 19.14 -1.47 12.72
N GLN A 185 18.12 -1.69 11.88
CA GLN A 185 16.98 -2.57 12.15
C GLN A 185 16.07 -2.13 13.32
N GLN A 186 16.26 -0.92 13.84
CA GLN A 186 15.42 -0.31 14.86
C GLN A 186 14.52 0.75 14.23
N LEU A 187 13.23 0.70 14.57
CA LEU A 187 12.25 1.71 14.17
C LEU A 187 12.20 2.82 15.22
N SER A 188 12.46 4.05 14.79
CA SER A 188 12.28 5.26 15.60
C SER A 188 11.12 6.07 15.04
N TYR A 189 10.04 6.20 15.82
CA TYR A 189 8.84 6.95 15.43
C TYR A 189 9.09 8.46 15.53
N LEU A 190 8.78 9.20 14.47
CA LEU A 190 9.02 10.64 14.37
C LEU A 190 7.72 11.46 14.37
N SER A 191 6.64 10.90 13.85
CA SER A 191 5.31 11.50 13.98
C SER A 191 4.70 11.23 15.36
N PRO A 192 3.69 12.03 15.80
CA PRO A 192 2.92 11.70 16.99
C PRO A 192 2.40 10.26 16.96
N GLN A 193 2.70 9.50 18.01
CA GLN A 193 2.25 8.13 18.12
C GLN A 193 0.73 8.08 18.26
N ARG A 194 0.11 7.10 17.60
CA ARG A 194 -1.32 6.80 17.73
C ARG A 194 -1.44 5.42 18.37
N TYR A 195 -2.35 5.29 19.33
CA TYR A 195 -2.64 4.02 19.99
C TYR A 195 -3.57 3.15 19.13
N VAL A 196 -3.08 2.76 17.94
CA VAL A 196 -3.76 1.85 17.02
C VAL A 196 -2.83 0.68 16.71
N PRO A 197 -3.36 -0.54 16.52
CA PRO A 197 -2.57 -1.66 16.02
C PRO A 197 -1.92 -1.30 14.69
N VAL A 198 -0.59 -1.43 14.62
CA VAL A 198 0.19 -1.13 13.41
C VAL A 198 0.42 -2.39 12.59
N SER A 199 0.47 -2.23 11.27
CA SER A 199 0.79 -3.30 10.35
C SER A 199 2.26 -3.69 10.46
N GLN A 200 2.53 -5.00 10.35
CA GLN A 200 3.91 -5.51 10.25
C GLN A 200 4.49 -5.34 8.84
N TRP A 201 3.65 -5.03 7.86
CA TRP A 201 4.11 -4.73 6.52
C TRP A 201 4.56 -3.26 6.44
N LEU A 202 5.89 -3.07 6.43
CA LEU A 202 6.52 -1.76 6.41
C LEU A 202 6.65 -1.23 4.98
N ARG A 203 6.32 0.05 4.78
CA ARG A 203 6.47 0.72 3.48
C ARG A 203 7.53 1.80 3.57
N VAL A 204 8.58 1.67 2.76
CA VAL A 204 9.53 2.77 2.59
C VAL A 204 8.77 3.98 2.06
N ALA A 205 9.08 5.16 2.61
CA ALA A 205 8.51 6.43 2.19
C ALA A 205 9.09 6.87 0.84
N ASN A 206 8.81 6.09 -0.21
CA ASN A 206 9.27 6.34 -1.56
C ASN A 206 8.57 7.59 -2.15
N GLY A 207 9.29 8.30 -3.03
CA GLY A 207 8.84 9.55 -3.66
C GLY A 207 9.10 10.80 -2.80
N SER A 208 8.52 11.94 -3.21
CA SER A 208 8.72 13.19 -2.49
C SER A 208 8.15 13.13 -1.07
N LEU A 209 8.96 13.47 -0.08
CA LEU A 209 8.50 13.70 1.29
C LEU A 209 7.71 15.01 1.34
N SER A 210 6.61 15.03 2.10
CA SER A 210 5.91 16.26 2.45
C SER A 210 6.80 17.18 3.29
N LYS A 211 6.47 18.47 3.35
CA LYS A 211 7.18 19.43 4.22
C LYS A 211 7.23 18.98 5.68
N GLN A 212 6.14 18.37 6.16
CA GLN A 212 6.04 17.83 7.53
C GLN A 212 6.97 16.62 7.74
N GLU A 213 7.00 15.67 6.80
CA GLU A 213 7.93 14.53 6.87
C GLU A 213 9.39 14.99 6.79
N GLN A 214 9.70 15.98 5.97
CA GLN A 214 11.04 16.57 5.89
C GLN A 214 11.46 17.21 7.21
N GLN A 215 10.55 17.93 7.87
CA GLN A 215 10.80 18.53 9.19
C GLN A 215 11.07 17.47 10.25
N TRP A 216 10.28 16.39 10.27
CA TRP A 216 10.52 15.25 11.16
C TRP A 216 11.86 14.57 10.90
N LEU A 217 12.24 14.44 9.63
CA LEU A 217 13.47 13.78 9.22
C LEU A 217 14.73 14.65 9.40
N ALA A 218 14.59 15.98 9.53
CA ALA A 218 15.71 16.93 9.47
C ALA A 218 16.88 16.64 10.43
N GLN A 219 16.61 15.96 11.55
CA GLN A 219 17.61 15.62 12.57
C GLN A 219 17.87 14.11 12.70
N GLN A 220 17.33 13.30 11.80
CA GLN A 220 17.34 11.84 11.91
C GLN A 220 18.02 11.22 10.69
N LYS A 221 18.72 10.10 10.91
CA LYS A 221 19.37 9.33 9.84
C LYS A 221 18.67 7.99 9.67
N GLY A 222 18.64 7.49 8.45
CA GLY A 222 18.11 6.17 8.12
C GLY A 222 17.05 6.21 7.03
N ILE A 223 16.35 5.10 6.86
CA ILE A 223 15.37 4.92 5.79
C ILE A 223 14.01 5.40 6.31
N PRO A 224 13.38 6.41 5.70
CA PRO A 224 12.07 6.87 6.14
C PRO A 224 11.01 5.81 5.81
N ILE A 225 10.16 5.48 6.79
CA ILE A 225 9.13 4.44 6.71
C ILE A 225 7.76 5.07 7.04
N ARG A 226 6.74 4.70 6.27
CA ARG A 226 5.33 4.95 6.58
C ARG A 226 4.74 3.68 7.17
N ILE A 227 4.31 3.74 8.41
CA ILE A 227 3.72 2.63 9.16
C ILE A 227 2.21 2.81 9.15
N PHE A 228 1.52 1.89 8.48
CA PHE A 228 0.07 1.93 8.34
C PHE A 228 -0.61 1.18 9.49
N PRO A 229 -1.84 1.55 9.88
CA PRO A 229 -2.65 0.71 10.75
C PRO A 229 -2.88 -0.67 10.14
N GLN A 230 -2.91 -1.68 11.00
CA GLN A 230 -3.13 -3.08 10.60
C GLN A 230 -4.44 -3.25 9.82
N THR A 231 -5.48 -2.50 10.18
CA THR A 231 -6.81 -2.57 9.55
C THR A 231 -6.80 -2.17 8.08
N ILE A 232 -5.96 -1.20 7.68
CA ILE A 232 -5.81 -0.77 6.29
C ILE A 232 -5.24 -1.91 5.44
N ASP A 233 -4.21 -2.56 5.95
CA ASP A 233 -3.51 -3.60 5.20
C ASP A 233 -4.24 -4.95 5.23
N GLN A 234 -4.97 -5.25 6.30
CA GLN A 234 -5.91 -6.38 6.33
C GLN A 234 -7.01 -6.21 5.28
N ARG A 235 -7.55 -4.99 5.16
CA ARG A 235 -8.57 -4.70 4.16
C ARG A 235 -8.03 -4.78 2.73
N LEU A 236 -6.79 -4.34 2.52
CA LEU A 236 -6.09 -4.56 1.25
C LEU A 236 -5.93 -6.07 0.96
N ALA A 237 -5.48 -6.85 1.94
CA ALA A 237 -5.34 -8.30 1.79
C ALA A 237 -6.66 -9.01 1.48
N GLN A 238 -7.78 -8.54 2.06
CA GLN A 238 -9.13 -9.02 1.72
C GLN A 238 -9.47 -8.75 0.25
N TYR A 239 -9.30 -7.51 -0.23
CA TYR A 239 -9.56 -7.19 -1.64
C TYR A 239 -8.72 -8.03 -2.58
N ILE A 240 -7.43 -8.21 -2.26
CA ILE A 240 -6.54 -9.04 -3.06
C ILE A 240 -7.05 -10.49 -3.09
N ALA A 241 -7.32 -11.10 -1.94
CA ALA A 241 -7.80 -12.49 -1.86
C ALA A 241 -9.07 -12.69 -2.68
N THR A 242 -10.05 -11.79 -2.56
CA THR A 242 -11.30 -11.85 -3.32
C THR A 242 -11.08 -11.74 -4.83
N ASN A 243 -10.10 -10.97 -5.29
CA ASN A 243 -9.84 -10.80 -6.73
C ASN A 243 -8.93 -11.91 -7.30
N LEU A 244 -8.15 -12.60 -6.48
CA LEU A 244 -7.26 -13.67 -6.93
C LEU A 244 -7.96 -15.05 -7.01
N ASN A 245 -9.13 -15.22 -6.41
CA ASN A 245 -9.92 -16.47 -6.42
C ASN A 245 -9.06 -17.71 -6.13
N GLY A 246 -8.20 -17.59 -5.12
CA GLY A 246 -7.30 -18.65 -4.68
C GLY A 246 -5.93 -18.72 -5.35
N THR A 247 -5.66 -17.88 -6.34
CA THR A 247 -4.34 -17.81 -7.01
C THR A 247 -3.32 -17.10 -6.12
N LYS A 248 -2.04 -17.52 -6.17
CA LYS A 248 -0.95 -16.83 -5.47
C LYS A 248 -0.81 -15.39 -5.95
N LEU A 249 -0.66 -14.44 -5.03
CA LEU A 249 -0.25 -13.08 -5.39
C LEU A 249 1.20 -13.09 -5.91
N SER A 250 1.40 -12.62 -7.14
CA SER A 250 2.72 -12.47 -7.77
C SER A 250 3.09 -11.01 -8.02
N SER A 251 2.12 -10.14 -8.29
CA SER A 251 2.35 -8.71 -8.42
C SER A 251 1.14 -7.87 -8.02
N LEU A 252 1.40 -6.68 -7.48
CA LEU A 252 0.39 -5.66 -7.18
C LEU A 252 0.94 -4.29 -7.57
N ARG A 253 0.27 -3.61 -8.51
CA ARG A 253 0.50 -2.19 -8.79
C ARG A 253 -0.79 -1.42 -8.53
N ALA A 254 -0.70 -0.30 -7.83
CA ALA A 254 -1.85 0.56 -7.58
C ALA A 254 -1.42 1.99 -7.30
N THR A 255 -2.38 2.92 -7.30
CA THR A 255 -2.17 4.31 -6.90
C THR A 255 -3.12 4.66 -5.77
N TYR A 256 -2.59 5.19 -4.67
CA TYR A 256 -3.43 5.77 -3.62
C TYR A 256 -4.19 6.98 -4.14
N LYS A 257 -5.45 7.10 -3.73
CA LYS A 257 -6.32 8.21 -4.09
C LYS A 257 -7.21 8.55 -2.91
N LEU A 258 -7.37 9.85 -2.65
CA LEU A 258 -8.35 10.34 -1.71
C LEU A 258 -9.70 10.51 -2.43
N SER A 259 -10.77 10.00 -1.81
CA SER A 259 -12.16 10.14 -2.26
C SER A 259 -13.00 10.78 -1.15
N PRO A 260 -14.23 11.25 -1.43
CA PRO A 260 -15.14 11.73 -0.39
C PRO A 260 -15.39 10.71 0.72
N SER A 261 -15.30 9.42 0.41
CA SER A 261 -15.52 8.32 1.36
C SER A 261 -14.27 7.91 2.15
N GLY A 262 -13.10 8.50 1.86
CA GLY A 262 -11.83 8.21 2.50
C GLY A 262 -10.73 7.72 1.54
N LEU A 263 -9.78 6.93 2.07
CA LEU A 263 -8.62 6.43 1.33
C LEU A 263 -9.00 5.26 0.43
N THR A 264 -8.67 5.41 -0.86
CA THR A 264 -8.91 4.37 -1.88
C THR A 264 -7.63 3.99 -2.62
N LEU A 265 -7.62 2.81 -3.22
CA LEU A 265 -6.71 2.46 -4.31
C LEU A 265 -7.44 2.55 -5.66
N SER A 266 -6.69 2.98 -6.67
CA SER A 266 -7.12 3.11 -8.06
C SER A 266 -6.00 2.63 -8.99
N ASN A 267 -6.28 2.46 -10.29
CA ASN A 267 -5.34 1.93 -11.28
C ASN A 267 -4.71 0.62 -10.80
N ILE A 268 -5.55 -0.28 -10.30
CA ILE A 268 -5.10 -1.51 -9.66
C ILE A 268 -4.81 -2.55 -10.74
N ASN A 269 -3.63 -3.14 -10.65
CA ASN A 269 -3.21 -4.27 -11.46
C ASN A 269 -2.73 -5.37 -10.51
N LEU A 270 -3.38 -6.53 -10.57
CA LEU A 270 -3.03 -7.74 -9.82
C LEU A 270 -2.57 -8.81 -10.79
N ASN A 271 -1.37 -9.37 -10.59
CA ASN A 271 -0.84 -10.44 -11.44
C ASN A 271 -0.95 -10.11 -12.94
N ASN A 272 -0.66 -8.86 -13.31
CA ASN A 272 -0.78 -8.30 -14.67
C ASN A 272 -2.23 -8.11 -15.18
N GLN A 273 -3.25 -8.32 -14.34
CA GLN A 273 -4.66 -8.11 -14.67
C GLN A 273 -5.18 -6.80 -14.08
N SER A 274 -5.72 -5.94 -14.94
CA SER A 274 -6.33 -4.66 -14.52
C SER A 274 -7.67 -4.89 -13.81
N ILE A 275 -7.86 -4.24 -12.67
CA ILE A 275 -9.10 -4.24 -11.91
C ILE A 275 -9.84 -2.92 -12.17
N ASN A 276 -11.03 -3.01 -12.76
CA ASN A 276 -11.83 -1.85 -13.17
C ASN A 276 -12.62 -1.19 -12.03
N SER A 277 -12.23 -1.43 -10.78
CA SER A 277 -12.88 -0.90 -9.59
C SER A 277 -11.87 -0.25 -8.66
N ASN A 278 -12.34 0.69 -7.84
CA ASN A 278 -11.52 1.28 -6.78
C ASN A 278 -11.75 0.53 -5.47
N TRP A 279 -10.71 0.37 -4.67
CA TRP A 279 -10.81 -0.31 -3.38
C TRP A 279 -10.75 0.69 -2.24
N LEU A 280 -11.81 0.79 -1.44
CA LEU A 280 -11.83 1.63 -0.25
C LEU A 280 -11.05 0.96 0.88
N LEU A 281 -9.88 1.47 1.24
CA LEU A 281 -9.02 0.91 2.28
C LEU A 281 -9.34 1.44 3.68
N HIS A 282 -9.79 2.70 3.77
CA HIS A 282 -10.10 3.33 5.05
C HIS A 282 -11.27 4.30 4.86
N HIS A 283 -12.31 4.12 5.66
CA HIS A 283 -13.44 5.05 5.71
C HIS A 283 -13.18 6.12 6.76
N SER A 284 -13.46 7.38 6.45
CA SER A 284 -13.45 8.42 7.47
C SER A 284 -14.35 9.57 7.10
N GLN A 285 -14.97 10.19 8.10
CA GLN A 285 -15.58 11.50 7.97
C GLN A 285 -14.58 12.63 8.27
N CYS A 286 -13.31 12.42 7.94
CA CYS A 286 -12.28 13.42 8.16
C CYS A 286 -12.47 14.54 7.15
N THR A 287 -12.96 15.69 7.60
CA THR A 287 -13.04 16.89 6.78
C THR A 287 -11.63 17.37 6.49
N ALA A 288 -11.27 17.42 5.20
CA ALA A 288 -9.95 17.87 4.72
C ALA A 288 -9.62 19.28 5.23
#